data_AF-A0A0M9DKY6-F1
#
_entry.id   AF-A0A0M9DKY6-F1
#
_cell.length_a   1.000
_cell.length_b   1.000
_cell.length_c   1.000
_cell.angle_alpha   90.00
_cell.angle_beta   90.00
_cell.angle_gamma   90.00
#
_symmetry.space_group_name_H-M   'P 1'
#
loop_
_entity.id
_entity.type
_entity.pdbx_description
1 polymer ?
#
loop_
_entity_poly.entity_id
_entity_poly.type
_entity_poly.pdbx_seq_one_letter_code
_entity_poly.pdbx_strand_id
1 'polypeptide(L)'
;MHEFYEYTPVAKKQQAAQKALEKLQKKQPDVRPIVITGNKIAKTWWGNAWNKNLEAYADFSNRITRGRSYVRNGFVLDLQIDTGHVNAIVAGSRRTPYEVQISITALAEDRWKAITEICGRSIAGIEQLAQGKFPKELETLFIQQGQGLFPTPDEIQFSCSCPDWANMCKHVAAVLYGIGARFDEDPTLFFKLRNIEVEALIKKSVEEKMENMLKNVGRKTHRVMDDAAITDLFGL
;
A
#
# COMPACT_ATOMS: atom_id res chain seq x y z
N MET A 1 38.61 -14.50 -9.06
CA MET A 1 38.96 -13.28 -8.32
C MET A 1 37.89 -13.09 -7.25
N HIS A 2 38.15 -13.51 -6.01
CA HIS A 2 37.19 -13.36 -4.92
C HIS A 2 37.22 -11.91 -4.45
N GLU A 3 36.24 -11.13 -4.90
CA GLU A 3 36.04 -9.75 -4.48
C GLU A 3 35.59 -9.77 -3.00
N PHE A 4 36.52 -9.53 -2.08
CA PHE A 4 36.21 -9.40 -0.66
C PHE A 4 35.34 -8.15 -0.46
N TYR A 5 34.05 -8.34 -0.23
CA TYR A 5 33.16 -7.24 0.14
C TYR A 5 33.53 -6.75 1.54
N GLU A 6 34.24 -5.63 1.64
CA GLU A 6 34.50 -4.97 2.92
C GLU A 6 33.17 -4.64 3.62
N TYR A 7 33.04 -5.12 4.86
CA TYR A 7 31.89 -4.83 5.68
C TYR A 7 31.84 -3.34 6.00
N THR A 8 30.80 -2.65 5.51
CA THR A 8 30.53 -1.26 5.86
C THR A 8 29.57 -1.20 7.05
N PRO A 9 29.95 -0.60 8.20
CA PRO A 9 29.07 -0.43 9.35
C PRO A 9 27.78 0.32 9.02
N VAL A 10 26.69 -0.05 9.68
CA VAL A 10 25.36 0.56 9.51
C VAL A 10 25.38 2.08 9.73
N ALA A 11 26.05 2.56 10.78
CA ALA A 11 26.17 3.99 11.07
C ALA A 11 26.83 4.77 9.92
N LYS A 12 27.85 4.18 9.28
CA LYS A 12 28.53 4.79 8.12
C LYS A 12 27.60 4.84 6.90
N LYS A 13 26.77 3.82 6.69
CA LYS A 13 25.75 3.79 5.62
C LYS A 13 24.70 4.89 5.83
N GLN A 14 24.15 4.99 7.04
CA GLN A 14 23.15 6.00 7.40
C GLN A 14 23.72 7.42 7.28
N GLN A 15 24.95 7.66 7.73
CA GLN A 15 25.61 8.95 7.56
C GLN A 15 25.80 9.32 6.08
N ALA A 16 26.16 8.35 5.23
CA ALA A 16 26.29 8.58 3.79
C ALA A 16 24.94 8.93 3.15
N ALA A 17 23.87 8.21 3.53
CA ALA A 17 22.52 8.50 3.06
C ALA A 17 22.04 9.89 3.52
N GLN A 18 22.29 10.26 4.77
CA GLN A 18 21.96 11.58 5.31
C GLN A 18 22.66 12.70 4.55
N LYS A 19 23.97 12.58 4.29
CA LYS A 19 24.72 13.54 3.47
C LYS A 19 24.19 13.64 2.03
N ALA A 20 23.72 12.53 1.46
CA ALA A 20 23.12 12.52 0.13
C ALA A 20 21.76 13.23 0.12
N LEU A 21 20.93 12.99 1.15
CA LEU A 21 19.65 13.67 1.36
C LEU A 21 19.84 15.18 1.51
N GLU A 22 20.76 15.64 2.35
CA GLU A 22 21.05 17.07 2.54
C GLU A 22 21.49 17.75 1.24
N LYS A 23 22.29 17.06 0.41
CA LYS A 23 22.69 17.56 -0.91
C LYS A 23 21.51 17.62 -1.87
N LEU A 24 20.59 16.67 -1.80
CA LEU A 24 19.39 16.64 -2.62
C LEU A 24 18.41 17.75 -2.21
N GLN A 25 18.17 17.92 -0.91
CA GLN A 25 17.31 18.96 -0.33
C GLN A 25 17.73 20.38 -0.75
N LYS A 26 19.04 20.63 -0.85
CA LYS A 26 19.56 21.91 -1.36
C LYS A 26 19.16 22.22 -2.80
N LYS A 27 18.88 21.19 -3.61
CA LYS A 27 18.46 21.33 -5.02
C LYS A 27 16.95 21.21 -5.19
N GLN A 28 16.31 20.40 -4.35
CA GLN A 28 14.89 20.06 -4.37
C GLN A 28 14.37 20.12 -2.93
N PRO A 29 13.79 21.26 -2.49
CA PRO A 29 13.33 21.43 -1.11
C PRO A 29 12.20 20.47 -0.70
N ASP A 30 11.36 20.04 -1.65
CA ASP A 30 10.12 19.29 -1.39
C ASP A 30 10.31 17.76 -1.33
N VAL A 31 11.54 17.27 -1.16
CA VAL A 31 11.81 15.84 -1.07
C VAL A 31 11.15 15.21 0.16
N ARG A 32 10.61 14.02 -0.04
CA ARG A 32 9.93 13.22 0.98
C ARG A 32 10.69 11.91 1.18
N PRO A 33 11.75 11.89 2.01
CA PRO A 33 12.52 10.68 2.26
C PRO A 33 11.67 9.61 2.97
N ILE A 34 12.16 8.37 2.95
CA ILE A 34 11.59 7.30 3.78
C ILE A 34 12.48 7.09 5.00
N VAL A 35 11.89 7.24 6.19
CA VAL A 35 12.58 7.08 7.47
C VAL A 35 11.96 5.90 8.23
N ILE A 36 12.69 4.79 8.29
CA ILE A 36 12.25 3.61 9.02
C ILE A 36 12.65 3.73 10.48
N THR A 37 11.67 3.72 11.37
CA THR A 37 11.87 3.72 12.83
C THR A 37 11.57 2.35 13.42
N GLY A 38 12.54 1.78 14.15
CA GLY A 38 12.45 0.44 14.74
C GLY A 38 12.76 -0.70 13.77
N ASN A 39 12.31 -1.91 14.10
CA ASN A 39 12.75 -3.13 13.39
C ASN A 39 11.91 -3.46 12.14
N LYS A 40 10.66 -3.00 12.11
CA LYS A 40 9.71 -3.26 11.02
C LYS A 40 9.74 -2.13 10.01
N ILE A 41 9.70 -2.48 8.72
CA ILE A 41 9.59 -1.50 7.62
C ILE A 41 8.19 -0.90 7.57
N ALA A 42 7.16 -1.74 7.74
CA ALA A 42 5.78 -1.32 7.89
C ALA A 42 5.20 -1.81 9.23
N LYS A 43 4.37 -0.99 9.85
CA LYS A 43 3.77 -1.19 11.18
C LYS A 43 2.29 -1.54 11.06
N THR A 44 1.59 -1.03 10.06
CA THR A 44 0.16 -1.28 9.87
C THR A 44 -0.08 -2.60 9.16
N TRP A 45 -1.29 -3.15 9.26
CA TRP A 45 -1.61 -4.40 8.58
C TRP A 45 -1.56 -4.24 7.05
N TRP A 46 -2.00 -3.09 6.51
CA TRP A 46 -2.00 -2.83 5.07
C TRP A 46 -0.60 -2.62 4.51
N GLY A 47 0.27 -1.89 5.21
CA GLY A 47 1.68 -1.74 4.81
C GLY A 47 2.42 -3.08 4.84
N ASN A 48 2.11 -3.95 5.81
CA ASN A 48 2.63 -5.31 5.85
C ASN A 48 2.06 -6.20 4.73
N ALA A 49 0.77 -6.07 4.43
CA ALA A 49 0.13 -6.80 3.34
C ALA A 49 0.72 -6.39 1.97
N TRP A 50 1.00 -5.09 1.77
CA TRP A 50 1.71 -4.60 0.58
C TRP A 50 3.08 -5.26 0.45
N ASN A 51 3.90 -5.21 1.52
CA ASN A 51 5.22 -5.84 1.53
C ASN A 51 5.17 -7.34 1.22
N LYS A 52 4.16 -8.06 1.77
CA LYS A 52 3.94 -9.48 1.50
C LYS A 52 3.56 -9.74 0.05
N ASN A 53 2.71 -8.90 -0.53
CA ASN A 53 2.31 -8.99 -1.93
C ASN A 53 3.52 -8.84 -2.87
N LEU A 54 4.41 -7.89 -2.58
CA LEU A 54 5.66 -7.71 -3.32
C LEU A 54 6.60 -8.92 -3.20
N GLU A 55 6.67 -9.51 -2.02
CA GLU A 55 7.51 -10.69 -1.76
C GLU A 55 7.00 -11.92 -2.51
N ALA A 56 5.69 -12.00 -2.78
CA ALA A 56 5.10 -13.06 -3.60
C ALA A 56 5.49 -12.96 -5.08
N TYR A 57 5.95 -11.80 -5.55
CA TYR A 57 6.40 -11.59 -6.93
C TYR A 57 7.86 -11.96 -7.15
N ALA A 58 8.55 -12.32 -6.07
CA ALA A 58 9.98 -12.40 -6.10
C ALA A 58 10.48 -13.83 -6.30
N ASP A 59 10.62 -14.17 -7.58
CA ASP A 59 11.62 -15.15 -8.03
C ASP A 59 13.08 -14.68 -7.78
N PHE A 60 13.28 -13.56 -7.05
CA PHE A 60 14.56 -12.88 -6.87
C PHE A 60 14.92 -12.64 -5.39
N SER A 61 14.89 -13.69 -4.57
CA SER A 61 15.14 -13.67 -3.12
C SER A 61 16.35 -12.82 -2.67
N ASN A 62 17.47 -12.88 -3.41
CA ASN A 62 18.69 -12.12 -3.08
C ASN A 62 18.56 -10.60 -3.28
N ARG A 63 17.64 -10.14 -4.12
CA ARG A 63 17.46 -8.71 -4.45
C ARG A 63 16.60 -8.01 -3.41
N ILE A 64 15.61 -8.72 -2.85
CA ILE A 64 14.75 -8.27 -1.76
C ILE A 64 15.59 -7.87 -0.54
N THR A 65 16.49 -8.75 -0.10
CA THR A 65 17.29 -8.52 1.12
C THR A 65 18.12 -7.24 1.03
N ARG A 66 18.67 -6.94 -0.16
CA ARG A 66 19.39 -5.68 -0.40
C ARG A 66 18.47 -4.47 -0.43
N GLY A 67 17.29 -4.59 -1.06
CA GLY A 67 16.27 -3.54 -1.04
C GLY A 67 15.82 -3.17 0.39
N ARG A 68 15.54 -4.19 1.23
CA ARG A 68 15.24 -4.01 2.66
C ARG A 68 16.35 -3.27 3.40
N SER A 69 17.61 -3.58 3.09
CA SER A 69 18.76 -2.89 3.68
C SER A 69 18.81 -1.42 3.25
N TYR A 70 18.53 -1.11 1.99
CA TYR A 70 18.59 0.25 1.48
C TYR A 70 17.54 1.15 2.13
N VAL A 71 16.28 0.71 2.17
CA VAL A 71 15.20 1.50 2.79
C VAL A 71 15.43 1.70 4.29
N ARG A 72 15.88 0.67 5.02
CA ARG A 72 16.19 0.78 6.46
C ARG A 72 17.34 1.74 6.77
N ASN A 73 18.28 1.88 5.85
CA ASN A 73 19.46 2.74 6.05
C ASN A 73 19.26 4.15 5.47
N GLY A 74 18.03 4.51 5.07
CA GLY A 74 17.69 5.85 4.60
C GLY A 74 18.15 6.16 3.17
N PHE A 75 18.48 5.15 2.36
CA PHE A 75 18.95 5.39 0.99
C PHE A 75 17.83 5.81 0.02
N VAL A 76 16.55 5.69 0.39
CA VAL A 76 15.44 6.24 -0.38
C VAL A 76 15.28 7.71 0.04
N LEU A 77 15.91 8.60 -0.73
CA LEU A 77 16.06 10.02 -0.42
C LEU A 77 14.79 10.82 -0.74
N ASP A 78 14.04 10.36 -1.72
CA ASP A 78 12.75 10.92 -2.11
C ASP A 78 11.84 9.80 -2.59
N LEU A 79 10.56 9.88 -2.24
CA LEU A 79 9.50 9.00 -2.69
C LEU A 79 8.20 9.80 -2.75
N GLN A 80 7.74 10.01 -3.99
CA GLN A 80 6.52 10.73 -4.32
C GLN A 80 5.53 9.75 -4.94
N ILE A 81 4.33 9.67 -4.37
CA ILE A 81 3.24 8.83 -4.87
C ILE A 81 2.21 9.71 -5.54
N ASP A 82 2.02 9.47 -6.84
CA ASP A 82 1.04 10.12 -7.67
C ASP A 82 0.10 9.11 -8.31
N THR A 83 -0.89 9.62 -9.05
CA THR A 83 -1.93 8.79 -9.64
C THR A 83 -1.32 7.82 -10.64
N GLY A 84 -1.40 6.51 -10.35
CA GLY A 84 -0.85 5.46 -11.21
C GLY A 84 0.68 5.39 -11.27
N HIS A 85 1.43 6.21 -10.54
CA HIS A 85 2.89 6.16 -10.59
C HIS A 85 3.59 6.64 -9.32
N VAL A 86 4.82 6.18 -9.14
CA VAL A 86 5.71 6.56 -8.05
C VAL A 86 7.04 7.01 -8.64
N ASN A 87 7.49 8.19 -8.26
CA ASN A 87 8.81 8.73 -8.57
C ASN A 87 9.67 8.67 -7.31
N ALA A 88 10.90 8.17 -7.42
CA ALA A 88 11.79 8.07 -6.28
C ALA A 88 13.25 8.32 -6.65
N ILE A 89 13.99 8.83 -5.66
CA ILE A 89 15.43 9.07 -5.76
C ILE A 89 16.13 8.19 -4.72
N VAL A 90 17.02 7.31 -5.20
CA VAL A 90 17.68 6.31 -4.35
C VAL A 90 19.20 6.50 -4.40
N ALA A 91 19.81 6.81 -3.27
CA ALA A 91 21.26 6.81 -3.15
C ALA A 91 21.83 5.38 -3.28
N GLY A 92 23.04 5.28 -3.84
CA GLY A 92 23.74 4.00 -3.96
C GLY A 92 25.23 4.22 -4.20
N SER A 93 25.86 3.32 -4.96
CA SER A 93 27.31 3.35 -5.17
C SER A 93 27.81 4.50 -6.05
N ARG A 94 26.96 5.09 -6.89
CA ARG A 94 27.33 6.20 -7.77
C ARG A 94 27.26 7.54 -7.03
N ARG A 95 28.03 8.52 -7.52
CA ARG A 95 28.02 9.89 -7.02
C ARG A 95 26.65 10.56 -7.19
N THR A 96 25.98 10.28 -8.30
CA THR A 96 24.61 10.73 -8.56
C THR A 96 23.63 9.64 -8.11
N PRO A 97 22.59 9.98 -7.33
CA PRO A 97 21.52 9.05 -6.98
C PRO A 97 20.82 8.48 -8.22
N TYR A 98 20.22 7.31 -8.05
CA TYR A 98 19.43 6.64 -9.09
C TYR A 98 17.99 7.15 -9.07
N GLU A 99 17.41 7.29 -10.25
CA GLU A 99 16.01 7.61 -10.45
C GLU A 99 15.26 6.29 -10.62
N VAL A 100 14.18 6.13 -9.88
CA VAL A 100 13.30 4.96 -9.93
C VAL A 100 11.89 5.44 -10.25
N GLN A 101 11.28 4.82 -11.24
CA GLN A 101 9.89 5.03 -11.59
C GLN A 101 9.16 3.70 -11.49
N ILE A 102 7.98 3.73 -10.86
CA ILE A 102 7.09 2.59 -10.78
C ILE A 102 5.75 3.03 -11.32
N SER A 103 5.23 2.36 -12.34
CA SER A 103 3.91 2.60 -12.89
C SER A 103 2.98 1.47 -12.49
N ILE A 104 1.78 1.83 -12.06
CA ILE A 104 0.76 0.90 -11.60
C ILE A 104 -0.49 1.13 -12.42
N THR A 105 -1.00 0.05 -13.02
CA THR A 105 -2.22 0.08 -13.82
C THR A 105 -3.40 0.55 -12.96
N ALA A 106 -4.40 1.20 -13.54
CA ALA A 106 -5.61 1.55 -12.81
C ALA A 106 -6.38 0.29 -12.35
N LEU A 107 -7.14 0.39 -11.27
CA LEU A 107 -8.00 -0.71 -10.84
C LEU A 107 -9.13 -0.95 -11.87
N ALA A 108 -9.35 -2.20 -12.25
CA ALA A 108 -10.46 -2.58 -13.12
C ALA A 108 -11.83 -2.35 -12.45
N GLU A 109 -12.84 -1.99 -13.26
CA GLU A 109 -14.16 -1.57 -12.78
C GLU A 109 -14.93 -2.69 -12.04
N ASP A 110 -14.72 -3.94 -12.44
CA ASP A 110 -15.29 -5.12 -11.79
C ASP A 110 -14.75 -5.29 -10.36
N ARG A 111 -13.44 -5.14 -10.17
CA ARG A 111 -12.80 -5.19 -8.85
C ARG A 111 -13.22 -4.01 -7.99
N TRP A 112 -13.37 -2.83 -8.60
CA TRP A 112 -13.90 -1.64 -7.94
C TRP A 112 -15.28 -1.87 -7.33
N LYS A 113 -16.21 -2.44 -8.11
CA LYS A 113 -17.57 -2.77 -7.65
C LYS A 113 -17.55 -3.74 -6.47
N ALA A 114 -16.70 -4.77 -6.52
CA ALA A 114 -16.57 -5.74 -5.43
C ALA A 114 -16.13 -5.09 -4.12
N ILE A 115 -15.22 -4.11 -4.18
CA ILE A 115 -14.75 -3.37 -3.01
C ILE A 115 -15.87 -2.49 -2.44
N THR A 116 -16.55 -1.72 -3.29
CA THR A 116 -17.66 -0.85 -2.83
C THR A 116 -18.78 -1.65 -2.19
N GLU A 117 -19.07 -2.84 -2.70
CA GLU A 117 -20.08 -3.74 -2.13
C GLU A 117 -19.67 -4.21 -0.72
N ILE A 118 -18.41 -4.62 -0.53
CA ILE A 118 -17.90 -5.08 0.77
C ILE A 118 -17.87 -3.95 1.79
N CYS A 119 -17.37 -2.78 1.40
CA CYS A 119 -17.40 -1.58 2.23
C CYS A 119 -18.85 -1.20 2.60
N GLY A 120 -19.78 -1.29 1.65
CA GLY A 120 -21.20 -1.04 1.85
C GLY A 120 -21.92 -2.02 2.78
N ARG A 121 -21.30 -3.15 3.17
CA ARG A 121 -21.89 -4.07 4.17
C ARG A 121 -21.69 -3.57 5.61
N SER A 122 -20.61 -2.85 5.91
CA SER A 122 -20.23 -2.45 7.28
C SER A 122 -20.17 -0.93 7.45
N ILE A 123 -20.98 -0.39 8.38
CA ILE A 123 -20.95 1.05 8.73
C ILE A 123 -19.58 1.42 9.31
N ALA A 124 -19.01 0.56 10.15
CA ALA A 124 -17.68 0.75 10.72
C ALA A 124 -16.59 0.78 9.63
N GLY A 125 -16.77 0.03 8.54
CA GLY A 125 -15.85 0.06 7.40
C GLY A 125 -15.90 1.39 6.66
N ILE A 126 -17.09 1.95 6.44
CA ILE A 126 -17.25 3.28 5.84
C ILE A 126 -16.63 4.36 6.72
N GLU A 127 -16.85 4.29 8.04
CA GLU A 127 -16.25 5.24 8.99
C GLU A 127 -14.72 5.17 8.97
N GLN A 128 -14.14 3.97 8.96
CA GLN A 128 -12.70 3.79 8.88
C GLN A 128 -12.12 4.35 7.58
N LEU A 129 -12.78 4.13 6.43
CA LEU A 129 -12.38 4.74 5.17
C LEU A 129 -12.46 6.27 5.20
N ALA A 130 -13.52 6.82 5.79
CA ALA A 130 -13.68 8.26 5.97
C ALA A 130 -12.60 8.87 6.87
N GLN A 131 -12.08 8.11 7.83
CA GLN A 131 -10.92 8.48 8.65
C GLN A 131 -9.57 8.23 7.97
N GLY A 132 -9.56 7.82 6.69
CA GLY A 132 -8.34 7.44 6.00
C GLY A 132 -7.67 6.24 6.66
N LYS A 133 -8.43 5.17 6.94
CA LYS A 133 -7.91 3.88 7.41
C LYS A 133 -8.51 2.76 6.59
N PHE A 134 -7.77 1.67 6.42
CA PHE A 134 -8.31 0.47 5.78
C PHE A 134 -9.08 -0.39 6.78
N PRO A 135 -10.35 -0.74 6.49
CA PRO A 135 -11.09 -1.71 7.27
C PRO A 135 -10.46 -3.09 7.21
N LYS A 136 -10.45 -3.80 8.34
CA LYS A 136 -9.91 -5.18 8.39
C LYS A 136 -10.68 -6.12 7.46
N GLU A 137 -11.94 -5.84 7.19
CA GLU A 137 -12.77 -6.56 6.25
C GLU A 137 -12.21 -6.51 4.82
N LEU A 138 -11.41 -5.49 4.49
CA LEU A 138 -10.70 -5.43 3.22
C LEU A 138 -9.43 -6.29 3.20
N GLU A 139 -8.91 -6.75 4.34
CA GLU A 139 -7.67 -7.53 4.40
C GLU A 139 -7.72 -8.77 3.49
N THR A 140 -8.87 -9.44 3.42
CA THR A 140 -9.10 -10.57 2.51
C THR A 140 -9.02 -10.16 1.04
N LEU A 141 -9.59 -9.01 0.67
CA LEU A 141 -9.47 -8.44 -0.68
C LEU A 141 -8.05 -7.99 -1.00
N PHE A 142 -7.30 -7.49 -0.02
CA PHE A 142 -5.91 -7.11 -0.23
C PHE A 142 -5.01 -8.32 -0.49
N ILE A 143 -5.30 -9.46 0.14
CA ILE A 143 -4.45 -10.66 0.06
C ILE A 143 -4.90 -11.62 -1.06
N GLN A 144 -6.10 -11.45 -1.62
CA GLN A 144 -6.60 -12.27 -2.73
C GLN A 144 -5.79 -12.02 -4.01
N GLN A 145 -4.90 -12.95 -4.33
CA GLN A 145 -4.04 -12.87 -5.51
C GLN A 145 -4.87 -12.76 -6.80
N GLY A 146 -4.53 -11.80 -7.66
CA GLY A 146 -5.14 -11.64 -8.99
C GLY A 146 -6.48 -10.90 -9.03
N GLN A 147 -7.24 -10.88 -7.93
CA GLN A 147 -8.56 -10.21 -7.86
C GLN A 147 -8.61 -9.11 -6.79
N GLY A 148 -7.51 -8.95 -6.07
CA GLY A 148 -7.40 -7.99 -5.00
C GLY A 148 -7.13 -6.56 -5.43
N LEU A 149 -7.04 -5.73 -4.41
CA LEU A 149 -6.72 -4.32 -4.51
C LEU A 149 -5.27 -4.09 -4.94
N PHE A 150 -4.35 -4.94 -4.48
CA PHE A 150 -2.95 -4.84 -4.83
C PHE A 150 -2.70 -5.22 -6.29
N PRO A 151 -1.80 -4.49 -6.97
CA PRO A 151 -1.53 -4.73 -8.38
C PRO A 151 -0.76 -6.02 -8.57
N THR A 152 -1.17 -6.85 -9.53
CA THR A 152 -0.47 -8.09 -9.93
C THR A 152 0.88 -7.78 -10.60
N PRO A 153 1.79 -8.76 -10.81
CA PRO A 153 3.06 -8.52 -11.51
C PRO A 153 2.88 -7.83 -12.86
N ASP A 154 1.87 -8.21 -13.63
CA ASP A 154 1.59 -7.65 -14.95
C ASP A 154 0.99 -6.22 -14.88
N GLU A 155 0.43 -5.84 -13.73
CA GLU A 155 -0.12 -4.51 -13.48
C GLU A 155 0.94 -3.52 -12.98
N ILE A 156 2.19 -3.95 -12.75
CA ILE A 156 3.28 -3.11 -12.25
C ILE A 156 4.45 -3.10 -13.23
N GLN A 157 4.90 -1.90 -13.59
CA GLN A 157 6.07 -1.68 -14.43
C GLN A 157 7.13 -0.90 -13.66
N PHE A 158 8.40 -1.25 -13.87
CA PHE A 158 9.54 -0.65 -13.18
C PHE A 158 10.53 -0.07 -14.17
N SER A 159 11.07 1.10 -13.84
CA SER A 159 12.25 1.67 -14.50
C SER A 159 13.23 2.16 -13.45
N CYS A 160 14.52 1.97 -13.70
CA CYS A 160 15.59 2.45 -12.83
C CYS A 160 16.80 2.86 -13.66
N SER A 161 17.39 4.02 -13.37
CA SER A 161 18.58 4.52 -14.08
C SER A 161 19.88 3.77 -13.75
N CYS A 162 19.80 2.67 -13.01
CA CYS A 162 20.95 1.85 -12.65
C CYS A 162 21.33 0.88 -13.79
N PRO A 163 22.61 0.48 -13.91
CA PRO A 163 23.07 -0.41 -14.98
C PRO A 163 22.71 -1.89 -14.75
N ASP A 164 21.83 -2.19 -13.79
CA ASP A 164 21.36 -3.55 -13.51
C ASP A 164 20.29 -3.91 -14.54
N TRP A 165 20.56 -4.93 -15.35
CA TRP A 165 19.71 -5.37 -16.46
C TRP A 165 18.46 -6.15 -16.01
N ALA A 166 18.30 -6.39 -14.71
CA ALA A 166 17.11 -7.05 -14.22
C ALA A 166 15.94 -6.10 -14.05
N ASN A 167 14.75 -6.62 -14.39
CA ASN A 167 13.47 -5.91 -14.22
C ASN A 167 13.26 -5.40 -12.78
N MET A 168 13.75 -6.11 -11.76
CA MET A 168 13.69 -5.67 -10.36
C MET A 168 15.09 -5.58 -9.74
N CYS A 169 15.70 -4.40 -9.79
CA CYS A 169 16.97 -4.14 -9.10
C CYS A 169 16.77 -3.88 -7.60
N LYS A 170 17.85 -3.81 -6.82
CA LYS A 170 17.78 -3.49 -5.38
C LYS A 170 17.17 -2.11 -5.08
N HIS A 171 17.28 -1.15 -6.01
CA HIS A 171 16.71 0.19 -5.84
C HIS A 171 15.19 0.15 -6.00
N VAL A 172 14.69 -0.55 -7.03
CA VAL A 172 13.25 -0.81 -7.21
C VAL A 172 12.69 -1.51 -5.97
N ALA A 173 13.36 -2.57 -5.49
CA ALA A 173 12.94 -3.26 -4.27
C ALA A 173 12.91 -2.32 -3.04
N ALA A 174 13.89 -1.41 -2.90
CA ALA A 174 13.90 -0.43 -1.81
C ALA A 174 12.71 0.54 -1.89
N VAL A 175 12.37 1.02 -3.08
CA VAL A 175 11.21 1.91 -3.32
C VAL A 175 9.91 1.18 -3.05
N LEU A 176 9.78 -0.07 -3.50
CA LEU A 176 8.63 -0.92 -3.24
C LEU A 176 8.36 -1.10 -1.73
N TYR A 177 9.41 -1.36 -0.93
CA TYR A 177 9.29 -1.35 0.54
C TYR A 177 8.98 0.05 1.11
N GLY A 178 9.55 1.09 0.51
CA GLY A 178 9.29 2.47 0.88
C GLY A 178 7.84 2.89 0.67
N ILE A 179 7.17 2.40 -0.37
CA ILE A 179 5.73 2.60 -0.60
C ILE A 179 4.93 2.02 0.58
N GLY A 180 5.25 0.80 1.02
CA GLY A 180 4.59 0.17 2.16
C GLY A 180 4.76 0.97 3.46
N ALA A 181 5.95 1.55 3.68
CA ALA A 181 6.20 2.45 4.80
C ALA A 181 5.42 3.78 4.66
N ARG A 182 5.34 4.35 3.46
CA ARG A 182 4.59 5.58 3.19
C ARG A 182 3.08 5.38 3.38
N PHE A 183 2.55 4.19 3.13
CA PHE A 183 1.16 3.86 3.45
C PHE A 183 0.86 3.80 4.95
N ASP A 184 1.86 3.55 5.81
CA ASP A 184 1.64 3.67 7.25
C ASP A 184 1.39 5.13 7.66
N GLU A 185 1.98 6.08 6.94
CA GLU A 185 1.83 7.52 7.17
C GLU A 185 0.52 8.03 6.59
N ASP A 186 0.21 7.64 5.35
CA ASP A 186 -1.01 8.03 4.65
C ASP A 186 -1.52 6.87 3.77
N PRO A 187 -2.55 6.13 4.22
CA PRO A 187 -3.13 5.03 3.46
C PRO A 187 -3.97 5.50 2.26
N THR A 188 -4.37 6.78 2.19
CA THR A 188 -5.12 7.29 1.02
C THR A 188 -4.28 7.27 -0.25
N LEU A 189 -2.95 7.31 -0.09
CA LEU A 189 -1.99 7.19 -1.19
C LEU A 189 -2.11 5.86 -1.94
N PHE A 190 -2.59 4.80 -1.30
CA PHE A 190 -2.85 3.54 -1.98
C PHE A 190 -3.98 3.69 -3.02
N PHE A 191 -5.06 4.37 -2.65
CA PHE A 191 -6.16 4.65 -3.56
C PHE A 191 -5.71 5.57 -4.68
N LYS A 192 -4.98 6.66 -4.35
CA LYS A 192 -4.38 7.54 -5.34
C LYS A 192 -3.54 6.75 -6.35
N LEU A 193 -2.65 5.87 -5.85
CA LEU A 193 -1.78 5.04 -6.69
C LEU A 193 -2.55 4.08 -7.60
N ARG A 194 -3.73 3.61 -7.19
CA ARG A 194 -4.63 2.76 -8.01
C ARG A 194 -5.63 3.54 -8.85
N ASN A 195 -5.48 4.88 -8.91
CA ASN A 195 -6.39 5.79 -9.59
C ASN A 195 -7.83 5.69 -9.07
N ILE A 196 -7.95 5.66 -7.75
CA ILE A 196 -9.21 5.60 -7.02
C ILE A 196 -9.40 6.92 -6.27
N GLU A 197 -10.55 7.55 -6.51
CA GLU A 197 -11.00 8.68 -5.70
C GLU A 197 -11.67 8.15 -4.42
N VAL A 198 -11.08 8.46 -3.27
CA VAL A 198 -11.57 8.01 -1.96
C VAL A 198 -12.98 8.54 -1.69
N GLU A 199 -13.28 9.77 -2.11
CA GLU A 199 -14.62 10.35 -1.98
C GLU A 199 -15.66 9.57 -2.78
N ALA A 200 -15.31 9.15 -4.01
CA ALA A 200 -16.15 8.29 -4.83
C ALA A 200 -16.34 6.92 -4.18
N LEU A 201 -15.30 6.35 -3.57
CA LEU A 201 -15.38 5.09 -2.81
C LEU A 201 -16.39 5.19 -1.67
N ILE A 202 -16.26 6.24 -0.84
CA ILE A 202 -17.12 6.45 0.33
C ILE A 202 -18.56 6.66 -0.13
N LYS A 203 -18.79 7.54 -1.10
CA LYS A 203 -20.12 7.82 -1.66
C LYS A 203 -20.78 6.54 -2.16
N LYS A 204 -20.08 5.76 -2.98
CA LYS A 204 -20.60 4.48 -3.50
C LYS A 204 -20.87 3.47 -2.40
N SER A 205 -20.01 3.38 -1.40
CA SER A 205 -20.21 2.47 -0.26
C SER A 205 -21.45 2.85 0.57
N VAL A 206 -21.74 4.16 0.71
CA VAL A 206 -22.96 4.64 1.37
C VAL A 206 -24.20 4.34 0.55
N GLU A 207 -24.17 4.60 -0.76
CA GLU A 207 -25.25 4.24 -1.69
C GLU A 207 -25.59 2.74 -1.60
N GLU A 208 -24.57 1.87 -1.68
CA GLU A 208 -24.73 0.41 -1.53
C GLU A 208 -25.31 0.03 -0.16
N LYS A 209 -24.87 0.68 0.93
CA LYS A 209 -25.43 0.42 2.27
C LYS A 209 -26.90 0.79 2.33
N MET A 210 -27.28 1.94 1.79
CA MET A 210 -28.67 2.40 1.76
C MET A 210 -29.54 1.45 0.95
N GLU A 211 -29.10 1.05 -0.24
CA GLU A 211 -29.81 0.06 -1.05
C GLU A 211 -29.98 -1.27 -0.32
N ASN A 212 -28.93 -1.75 0.35
CA ASN A 212 -28.99 -2.98 1.14
C ASN A 212 -29.94 -2.86 2.33
N MET A 213 -30.02 -1.70 2.98
CA MET A 213 -31.01 -1.48 4.04
C MET A 213 -32.43 -1.51 3.47
N LEU A 214 -32.68 -0.80 2.36
CA LEU A 214 -33.98 -0.76 1.68
C LEU A 214 -34.44 -2.15 1.21
N LYS A 215 -33.55 -2.96 0.62
CA LYS A 215 -33.85 -4.35 0.22
C LYS A 215 -34.23 -5.27 1.39
N ASN A 216 -33.81 -4.92 2.61
CA ASN A 216 -34.11 -5.68 3.81
C ASN A 216 -35.32 -5.13 4.60
N VAL A 217 -35.89 -3.97 4.21
CA VAL A 217 -37.13 -3.46 4.79
C VAL A 217 -38.27 -4.42 4.45
N GLY A 218 -38.66 -5.24 5.41
CA GLY A 218 -39.71 -6.27 5.28
C GLY A 218 -39.24 -7.71 5.45
N ARG A 219 -37.92 -7.98 5.54
CA ARG A 219 -37.40 -9.31 5.88
C ARG A 219 -37.55 -9.56 7.38
N LYS A 220 -38.58 -10.33 7.79
CA LYS A 220 -38.73 -10.79 9.19
C LYS A 220 -37.46 -11.54 9.60
N THR A 221 -36.74 -11.02 10.60
CA THR A 221 -35.65 -11.78 11.23
C THR A 221 -36.28 -12.78 12.22
N HIS A 222 -35.59 -13.88 12.54
CA HIS A 222 -36.08 -14.87 13.53
C HIS A 222 -36.36 -14.25 14.92
N ARG A 223 -35.89 -13.02 15.18
CA ARG A 223 -36.13 -12.26 16.42
C ARG A 223 -37.40 -11.40 16.38
N VAL A 224 -38.06 -11.29 15.23
CA VAL A 224 -39.33 -10.58 15.08
C VAL A 224 -40.43 -11.63 15.18
N MET A 225 -41.08 -11.69 16.33
CA MET A 225 -42.28 -12.50 16.54
C MET A 225 -43.45 -11.87 15.78
N ASP A 226 -44.32 -12.70 15.22
CA ASP A 226 -45.59 -12.22 14.67
C ASP A 226 -46.47 -11.65 15.78
N ASP A 227 -47.31 -10.66 15.49
CA ASP A 227 -48.19 -10.05 16.49
C ASP A 227 -49.08 -11.11 17.17
N ALA A 228 -49.51 -12.14 16.43
CA ALA A 228 -50.25 -13.28 16.97
C ALA A 228 -49.48 -14.07 18.05
N ALA A 229 -48.15 -14.15 17.94
CA ALA A 229 -47.30 -14.83 18.92
C ALA A 229 -47.00 -13.94 20.15
N ILE A 230 -47.14 -12.61 20.02
CA ILE A 230 -47.07 -11.67 21.15
C ILE A 230 -48.35 -11.78 21.98
N THR A 231 -49.51 -11.85 21.33
CA THR A 231 -50.81 -12.03 21.99
C THR A 231 -50.86 -13.34 22.80
N ASP A 232 -50.35 -14.43 22.24
CA ASP A 232 -50.30 -15.75 22.89
C ASP A 232 -49.30 -15.81 24.07
N LEU A 233 -48.21 -15.04 24.00
CA LEU A 233 -47.18 -14.98 25.05
C LEU A 233 -47.57 -14.08 26.24
N PHE A 234 -48.34 -13.01 25.98
CA PHE A 234 -48.75 -12.03 27.00
C PHE A 234 -50.22 -12.14 27.41
N GLY A 235 -51.00 -13.04 26.81
CA GLY A 235 -52.37 -13.37 27.21
C GLY A 235 -53.36 -12.20 27.09
N LEU A 236 -53.20 -11.36 26.06
CA LEU A 236 -54.12 -10.26 25.74
C LEU A 236 -55.23 -10.68 24.78
#